data_AF-A0A662KGM0-F1
#
_entry.id   AF-A0A662KGM0-F1
#
_cell.length_a   1.000
_cell.length_b   1.000
_cell.length_c   1.000
_cell.angle_alpha   90.00
_cell.angle_beta   90.00
_cell.angle_gamma   90.00
#
_symmetry.space_group_name_H-M   'P 1'
#
loop_
_entity.id
_entity.type
_entity.pdbx_description
1 polymer ?
#
loop_
_entity_poly.entity_id
_entity_poly.type
_entity_poly.pdbx_seq_one_letter_code
_entity_poly.pdbx_strand_id
1 'polypeptide(L)'
;MSSDIRKLLEDQRYALVGEHSAVKLCHWLRKSLLEDKPCYKHTFYGIESHRCLQMTPAVFHCTQKCLYCWRYQGFTLTEMSGTVDKPSDILQQCLDAQYRLLTGYKGDERVSSKKWREAIEPKHVACSLTGEPTLYPFLSDFFEECHKKNITTFLVTNETNPEALEKMDTLPKQLYVSLVSPNEEVYKKICSPLITDGWKKINKTLE
;
A
#
# COMPACT_ATOMS: atom_id res chain seq x y z
N MET A 1 -17.69 -2.77 -9.44
CA MET A 1 -17.53 -3.37 -8.10
C MET A 1 -18.89 -3.79 -7.56
N SER A 2 -19.04 -4.97 -6.94
CA SER A 2 -20.28 -5.32 -6.23
C SER A 2 -20.43 -4.49 -4.96
N SER A 3 -21.65 -4.06 -4.63
CA SER A 3 -21.94 -3.25 -3.42
C SER A 3 -21.41 -3.89 -2.13
N ASP A 4 -21.37 -5.23 -2.09
CA ASP A 4 -21.03 -5.98 -0.88
C ASP A 4 -19.53 -5.93 -0.55
N ILE A 5 -18.66 -5.94 -1.58
CA ILE A 5 -17.21 -5.84 -1.39
C ILE A 5 -16.83 -4.43 -0.92
N ARG A 6 -17.48 -3.39 -1.48
CA ARG A 6 -17.29 -2.00 -1.04
C ARG A 6 -17.56 -1.87 0.45
N LYS A 7 -18.73 -2.34 0.88
CA LYS A 7 -19.18 -2.29 2.27
C LYS A 7 -18.23 -3.05 3.20
N LEU A 8 -17.78 -4.25 2.80
CA LEU A 8 -16.82 -5.04 3.59
C LEU A 8 -15.52 -4.27 3.85
N LEU A 9 -14.96 -3.60 2.83
CA LEU A 9 -13.74 -2.82 3.00
C LEU A 9 -13.97 -1.58 3.88
N GLU A 10 -15.10 -0.91 3.72
CA GLU A 10 -15.49 0.23 4.56
C GLU A 10 -15.64 -0.17 6.04
N ASP A 11 -16.26 -1.32 6.32
CA ASP A 11 -16.39 -1.91 7.66
C ASP A 11 -15.01 -2.23 8.27
N GLN A 12 -14.07 -2.67 7.42
CA GLN A 12 -12.65 -2.85 7.78
C GLN A 12 -11.85 -1.55 7.88
N ARG A 13 -12.52 -0.39 7.74
CA ARG A 13 -11.95 0.97 7.85
C ARG A 13 -11.02 1.37 6.70
N TYR A 14 -11.21 0.79 5.53
CA TYR A 14 -10.61 1.33 4.31
C TYR A 14 -11.38 2.56 3.84
N ALA A 15 -10.65 3.56 3.37
CA ALA A 15 -11.19 4.62 2.53
C ALA A 15 -10.85 4.28 1.09
N LEU A 16 -11.85 3.87 0.30
CA LEU A 16 -11.66 3.68 -1.14
C LEU A 16 -11.42 5.03 -1.81
N VAL A 17 -10.51 5.02 -2.79
CA VAL A 17 -10.06 6.18 -3.56
C VAL A 17 -10.13 5.80 -5.03
N GLY A 18 -10.79 6.63 -5.83
CA GLY A 18 -11.09 6.31 -7.23
C GLY A 18 -11.78 4.96 -7.39
N GLU A 19 -11.45 4.26 -8.46
CA GLU A 19 -12.06 2.98 -8.85
C GLU A 19 -11.33 1.76 -8.26
N HIS A 20 -10.03 1.88 -8.00
CA HIS A 20 -9.17 0.73 -7.70
C HIS A 20 -8.14 0.96 -6.58
N SER A 21 -8.17 2.11 -5.90
CA SER A 21 -7.21 2.46 -4.86
C SER A 21 -7.86 2.51 -3.48
N ALA A 22 -7.04 2.46 -2.44
CA ALA A 22 -7.52 2.63 -1.07
C ALA A 22 -6.45 3.15 -0.12
N VAL A 23 -6.90 3.84 0.93
CA VAL A 23 -6.11 4.32 2.08
C VAL A 23 -6.64 3.68 3.35
N LYS A 24 -5.76 3.42 4.31
CA LYS A 24 -6.15 3.04 5.67
C LYS A 24 -5.13 3.55 6.67
N LEU A 25 -5.60 4.05 7.81
CA LEU A 25 -4.71 4.44 8.88
C LEU A 25 -3.96 3.21 9.41
N CYS A 26 -2.63 3.27 9.34
CA CYS A 26 -1.76 2.23 9.87
C CYS A 26 -2.02 2.03 11.38
N HIS A 27 -1.96 0.79 11.85
CA HIS A 27 -1.99 0.48 13.28
C HIS A 27 -0.99 1.32 14.08
N TRP A 28 0.23 1.44 13.55
CA TRP A 28 1.32 2.18 14.20
C TRP A 28 1.16 3.70 14.11
N LEU A 29 0.46 4.22 13.11
CA LEU A 29 0.08 5.63 13.10
C LEU A 29 -0.82 5.92 14.29
N ARG A 30 -1.83 5.07 14.55
CA ARG A 30 -2.72 5.22 15.71
C ARG A 30 -1.97 5.12 17.03
N LYS A 31 -1.09 4.13 17.17
CA LYS A 31 -0.21 3.96 18.34
C LYS A 31 0.71 5.17 18.55
N SER A 32 1.27 5.72 17.48
CA SER A 32 2.09 6.92 17.55
C SER A 32 1.27 8.13 18.00
N LEU A 33 0.06 8.32 17.46
CA LEU A 33 -0.79 9.45 17.85
C LEU A 33 -1.29 9.38 19.30
N LEU A 34 -1.72 8.19 19.76
CA LEU A 34 -2.41 8.03 21.04
C LEU A 34 -1.48 7.65 22.20
N GLU A 35 -0.37 6.99 21.93
CA GLU A 35 0.52 6.39 22.94
C GLU A 35 1.98 6.78 22.77
N ASP A 36 2.30 7.66 21.81
CA ASP A 36 3.66 8.06 21.44
C ASP A 36 4.59 6.87 21.09
N LYS A 37 4.01 5.77 20.59
CA LYS A 37 4.74 4.56 20.21
C LYS A 37 4.95 4.49 18.69
N PRO A 38 6.18 4.70 18.18
CA PRO A 38 6.46 4.58 16.76
C PRO A 38 6.54 3.12 16.30
N CYS A 39 6.49 2.89 15.00
CA CYS A 39 6.81 1.58 14.41
C CYS A 39 8.32 1.36 14.31
N TYR A 40 8.72 0.13 14.03
CA TYR A 40 10.13 -0.24 13.87
C TYR A 40 10.87 0.58 12.79
N LYS A 41 10.16 1.07 11.75
CA LYS A 41 10.79 1.89 10.69
C LYS A 41 11.31 3.23 11.20
N HIS A 42 10.80 3.70 12.33
CA HIS A 42 11.35 4.88 13.01
C HIS A 42 12.77 4.59 13.49
N THR A 43 12.96 3.47 14.19
CA THR A 43 14.28 3.06 14.70
C THR A 43 15.26 2.73 13.56
N PHE A 44 14.81 2.01 12.54
CA PHE A 44 15.72 1.52 11.49
C PHE A 44 16.04 2.56 10.42
N TYR A 45 15.08 3.44 10.10
CA TYR A 45 15.19 4.33 8.94
C TYR A 45 14.86 5.79 9.25
N GLY A 46 14.59 6.15 10.51
CA GLY A 46 14.20 7.51 10.90
C GLY A 46 12.80 7.91 10.46
N ILE A 47 11.95 6.96 10.07
CA ILE A 47 10.61 7.23 9.51
C ILE A 47 9.60 7.50 10.61
N GLU A 48 8.98 8.67 10.56
CA GLU A 48 7.93 9.08 11.50
C GLU A 48 6.61 8.40 11.16
N SER A 49 6.20 7.41 11.96
CA SER A 49 5.02 6.57 11.63
C SER A 49 3.71 7.35 11.57
N HIS A 50 3.59 8.45 12.33
CA HIS A 50 2.41 9.32 12.28
C HIS A 50 2.32 10.14 10.99
N ARG A 51 3.42 10.27 10.26
CA ARG A 51 3.52 10.99 8.97
C ARG A 51 3.53 10.05 7.77
N CYS A 52 3.17 8.78 7.98
CA CYS A 52 3.07 7.78 6.92
C CYS A 52 1.62 7.63 6.45
N LEU A 53 1.40 7.81 5.16
CA LEU A 53 0.17 7.49 4.46
C LEU A 53 0.31 6.06 3.91
N GLN A 54 -0.47 5.12 4.45
CA GLN A 54 -0.50 3.74 3.96
C GLN A 54 -1.63 3.58 2.94
N MET A 55 -1.28 3.20 1.71
CA MET A 55 -2.22 3.06 0.60
C MET A 55 -1.90 1.88 -0.31
N THR A 56 -2.81 1.63 -1.25
CA THR A 56 -2.56 0.78 -2.41
C THR A 56 -3.26 1.35 -3.63
N PRO A 57 -2.64 1.29 -4.83
CA PRO A 57 -3.31 1.59 -6.09
C PRO A 57 -4.01 0.36 -6.69
N ALA A 58 -3.97 -0.80 -6.02
CA ALA A 58 -4.43 -2.08 -6.56
C ALA A 58 -5.25 -2.85 -5.51
N VAL A 59 -6.27 -2.22 -4.91
CA VAL A 59 -6.95 -2.76 -3.73
C VAL A 59 -7.61 -4.12 -3.96
N PHE A 60 -8.02 -4.41 -5.20
CA PHE A 60 -8.72 -5.64 -5.61
C PHE A 60 -7.86 -6.61 -6.43
N HIS A 61 -6.61 -6.24 -6.73
CA HIS A 61 -5.80 -6.97 -7.71
C HIS A 61 -4.60 -7.59 -7.01
N CYS A 62 -4.43 -8.89 -7.16
CA CYS A 62 -3.29 -9.62 -6.63
C CYS A 62 -3.06 -10.88 -7.46
N THR A 63 -1.81 -11.32 -7.52
CA THR A 63 -1.39 -12.54 -8.20
C THR A 63 -1.31 -13.76 -7.27
N GLN A 64 -1.56 -13.56 -5.97
CA GLN A 64 -1.43 -14.58 -4.92
C GLN A 64 -2.64 -14.54 -3.95
N LYS A 65 -3.02 -15.70 -3.41
CA LYS A 65 -4.03 -15.87 -2.35
C LYS A 65 -3.39 -16.44 -1.08
N CYS A 66 -2.40 -15.71 -0.55
CA CYS A 66 -1.58 -16.24 0.54
C CYS A 66 -2.40 -16.57 1.78
N LEU A 67 -2.11 -17.70 2.43
CA LEU A 67 -2.82 -18.14 3.63
C LEU A 67 -2.74 -17.13 4.78
N TYR A 68 -1.66 -16.35 4.84
CA TYR A 68 -1.44 -15.32 5.86
C TYR A 68 -1.97 -13.94 5.47
N CYS A 69 -2.53 -13.74 4.27
CA CYS A 69 -3.06 -12.43 3.89
C CYS A 69 -4.39 -12.18 4.62
N TRP A 70 -4.33 -11.44 5.73
CA TRP A 70 -5.42 -11.10 6.67
C TRP A 70 -6.62 -10.32 6.07
N ARG A 71 -6.65 -10.12 4.76
CA ARG A 71 -7.57 -9.20 4.07
C ARG A 71 -8.52 -10.01 3.19
N TYR A 72 -9.55 -9.38 2.63
CA TYR A 72 -10.49 -10.07 1.74
C TYR A 72 -9.74 -10.88 0.67
N GLN A 73 -9.85 -12.22 0.67
CA GLN A 73 -9.10 -13.09 -0.25
C GLN A 73 -9.88 -13.47 -1.52
N GLY A 74 -11.06 -12.87 -1.71
CA GLY A 74 -11.87 -13.08 -2.92
C GLY A 74 -11.31 -12.40 -4.16
N PHE A 75 -10.08 -11.87 -4.12
CA PHE A 75 -9.40 -11.33 -5.30
C PHE A 75 -9.24 -12.45 -6.35
N THR A 76 -9.92 -12.31 -7.48
CA THR A 76 -9.70 -13.15 -8.66
C THR A 76 -9.01 -12.38 -9.78
N LEU A 77 -8.86 -11.07 -9.62
CA LEU A 77 -8.30 -10.19 -10.63
C LEU A 77 -6.78 -10.15 -10.48
N THR A 78 -6.07 -10.66 -11.47
CA THR A 78 -4.60 -10.69 -11.53
C THR A 78 -4.02 -9.55 -12.38
N GLU A 79 -4.88 -8.78 -13.03
CA GLU A 79 -4.53 -7.66 -13.90
C GLU A 79 -5.60 -6.57 -13.80
N MET A 80 -5.19 -5.32 -14.02
CA MET A 80 -6.12 -4.20 -14.05
C MET A 80 -6.67 -4.04 -15.47
N SER A 81 -8.00 -4.04 -15.60
CA SER A 81 -8.69 -3.80 -16.87
C SER A 81 -9.72 -2.68 -16.74
N GLY A 82 -10.03 -2.02 -17.85
CA GLY A 82 -10.96 -0.89 -17.88
C GLY A 82 -10.31 0.44 -17.49
N THR A 83 -11.07 1.29 -16.79
CA THR A 83 -10.61 2.63 -16.39
C THR A 83 -9.58 2.52 -15.28
N VAL A 84 -8.38 3.02 -15.56
CA VAL A 84 -7.29 3.15 -14.60
C VAL A 84 -7.09 4.63 -14.29
N ASP A 85 -7.21 4.98 -13.01
CA ASP A 85 -7.12 6.36 -12.52
C ASP A 85 -5.71 6.91 -12.69
N LYS A 86 -5.62 8.22 -12.92
CA LYS A 86 -4.35 8.92 -13.11
C LYS A 86 -3.57 9.03 -11.79
N PRO A 87 -2.23 8.98 -11.84
CA PRO A 87 -1.38 9.06 -10.64
C PRO A 87 -1.64 10.29 -9.76
N SER A 88 -1.74 11.47 -10.37
CA SER A 88 -1.99 12.75 -9.68
C SER A 88 -3.32 12.73 -8.91
N ASP A 89 -4.35 12.16 -9.52
CA ASP A 89 -5.70 12.13 -8.99
C ASP A 89 -5.78 11.14 -7.83
N ILE A 90 -5.14 9.97 -7.96
CA ILE A 90 -5.01 9.00 -6.87
C ILE A 90 -4.27 9.62 -5.68
N LEU A 91 -3.13 10.28 -5.92
CA LEU A 91 -2.34 10.87 -4.86
C LEU A 91 -3.13 11.93 -4.09
N GLN A 92 -3.79 12.86 -4.81
CA GLN A 92 -4.58 13.91 -4.18
C GLN A 92 -5.74 13.33 -3.37
N GLN A 93 -6.50 12.40 -3.95
CA GLN A 93 -7.60 11.75 -3.23
C GLN A 93 -7.11 10.91 -2.03
N CYS A 94 -5.91 10.31 -2.11
CA CYS A 94 -5.31 9.62 -0.98
C CYS A 94 -4.96 10.58 0.17
N LEU A 95 -4.42 11.76 -0.15
CA LEU A 95 -4.13 12.81 0.84
C LEU A 95 -5.44 13.30 1.50
N ASP A 96 -6.48 13.53 0.71
CA ASP A 96 -7.79 13.97 1.20
C ASP A 96 -8.44 12.88 2.07
N ALA A 97 -8.35 11.61 1.68
CA ALA A 97 -8.83 10.48 2.45
C ALA A 97 -8.08 10.33 3.78
N GLN A 98 -6.74 10.44 3.76
CA GLN A 98 -5.90 10.44 4.96
C GLN A 98 -6.31 11.57 5.91
N TYR A 99 -6.44 12.81 5.41
CA TYR A 99 -6.92 13.96 6.18
C TYR A 99 -8.27 13.67 6.82
N ARG A 100 -9.26 13.22 6.02
CA ARG A 100 -10.61 12.88 6.50
C ARG A 100 -10.57 11.85 7.62
N LEU A 101 -9.80 10.77 7.47
CA LEU A 101 -9.67 9.73 8.49
C LEU A 101 -9.00 10.26 9.78
N LEU A 102 -8.09 11.22 9.67
CA LEU A 102 -7.40 11.85 10.80
C LEU A 102 -8.24 12.91 11.52
N THR A 103 -9.31 13.42 10.92
CA THR A 103 -10.20 14.40 11.59
C THR A 103 -10.80 13.84 12.87
N GLY A 104 -11.05 12.52 12.95
CA GLY A 104 -11.53 11.85 14.16
C GLY A 104 -10.56 11.84 15.35
N TYR A 105 -9.31 12.27 15.15
CA TYR A 105 -8.32 12.45 16.22
C TYR A 105 -8.14 13.90 16.65
N LYS A 106 -8.75 14.85 15.94
CA LYS A 106 -8.63 16.27 16.25
C LYS A 106 -9.38 16.57 17.54
N GLY A 107 -8.65 16.95 18.59
CA GLY A 107 -9.23 17.28 19.89
C GLY A 107 -9.32 16.12 20.88
N ASP A 108 -8.82 14.92 20.53
CA ASP A 108 -8.59 13.87 21.52
C ASP A 108 -7.48 14.32 22.48
N GLU A 109 -7.74 14.27 23.80
CA GLU A 109 -6.82 14.75 24.83
C GLU A 109 -5.46 14.03 24.82
N ARG A 110 -5.41 12.80 24.30
CA ARG A 110 -4.18 12.00 24.19
C ARG A 110 -3.33 12.41 22.99
N VAL A 111 -3.89 13.16 22.04
CA VAL A 111 -3.21 13.54 20.79
C VAL A 111 -2.77 14.98 20.86
N SER A 112 -1.45 15.22 20.88
CA SER A 112 -0.94 16.59 20.87
C SER A 112 -1.30 17.31 19.55
N SER A 113 -1.64 18.59 19.65
CA SER A 113 -1.99 19.40 18.46
C SER A 113 -0.85 19.48 17.45
N LYS A 114 0.42 19.46 17.91
CA LYS A 114 1.60 19.43 17.05
C LYS A 114 1.64 18.13 16.22
N LYS A 115 1.52 16.98 16.89
CA LYS A 115 1.61 15.67 16.23
C LYS A 115 0.44 15.42 15.27
N TRP A 116 -0.76 15.90 15.62
CA TRP A 116 -1.90 15.86 14.70
C TRP A 116 -1.66 16.70 13.43
N ARG A 117 -1.12 17.92 13.56
CA ARG A 117 -0.76 18.78 12.41
C ARG A 117 0.28 18.12 11.51
N GLU A 118 1.29 17.47 12.10
CA GLU A 118 2.28 16.72 11.34
C GLU A 118 1.68 15.50 10.62
N ALA A 119 0.70 14.84 11.22
CA ALA A 119 0.08 13.64 10.67
C ALA A 119 -0.81 13.92 9.45
N ILE A 120 -1.50 15.07 9.44
CA ILE A 120 -2.30 15.52 8.29
C ILE A 120 -1.43 16.03 7.11
N GLU A 121 -0.14 16.21 7.34
CA GLU A 121 0.88 16.53 6.32
C GLU A 121 1.89 15.38 6.20
N PRO A 122 1.49 14.24 5.60
CA PRO A 122 2.35 13.06 5.51
C PRO A 122 3.63 13.37 4.71
N LYS A 123 4.74 12.78 5.16
CA LYS A 123 6.05 12.85 4.50
C LYS A 123 6.44 11.55 3.81
N HIS A 124 5.67 10.49 4.05
CA HIS A 124 5.96 9.16 3.54
C HIS A 124 4.67 8.55 2.96
N VAL A 125 4.75 7.97 1.77
CA VAL A 125 3.69 7.13 1.19
C VAL A 125 4.19 5.70 1.14
N ALA A 126 3.39 4.76 1.66
CA ALA A 126 3.69 3.34 1.64
C ALA A 126 2.64 2.57 0.83
N CYS A 127 3.01 2.22 -0.41
CA CYS A 127 2.27 1.31 -1.29
C CYS A 127 2.45 -0.13 -0.78
N SER A 128 1.65 -0.47 0.22
CA SER A 128 1.77 -1.73 0.99
C SER A 128 0.46 -2.15 1.65
N LEU A 129 -0.63 -1.44 1.36
CA LEU A 129 -1.87 -1.60 2.10
C LEU A 129 -2.56 -2.91 1.78
N THR A 130 -2.80 -3.24 0.50
CA THR A 130 -3.34 -4.53 0.04
C THR A 130 -3.21 -4.72 -1.46
N GLY A 131 -3.45 -5.95 -1.94
CA GLY A 131 -3.20 -6.33 -3.32
C GLY A 131 -1.73 -6.32 -3.68
N GLU A 132 -1.45 -6.36 -4.98
CA GLU A 132 -0.11 -6.23 -5.55
C GLU A 132 0.02 -4.86 -6.24
N PRO A 133 0.70 -3.87 -5.62
CA PRO A 133 0.80 -2.53 -6.18
C PRO A 133 1.42 -2.47 -7.57
N THR A 134 2.33 -3.39 -7.92
CA THR A 134 2.97 -3.41 -9.26
C THR A 134 2.01 -3.76 -10.39
N LEU A 135 0.74 -4.12 -10.09
CA LEU A 135 -0.29 -4.27 -11.12
C LEU A 135 -0.86 -2.93 -11.60
N TYR A 136 -0.59 -1.83 -10.88
CA TYR A 136 -0.94 -0.50 -11.35
C TYR A 136 0.04 -0.04 -12.43
N PRO A 137 -0.41 0.19 -13.68
CA PRO A 137 0.47 0.43 -14.81
C PRO A 137 1.24 1.76 -14.74
N PHE A 138 0.73 2.74 -13.99
CA PHE A 138 1.34 4.07 -13.84
C PHE A 138 2.05 4.24 -12.49
N LEU A 139 2.55 3.14 -11.89
CA LEU A 139 3.18 3.17 -10.57
C LEU A 139 4.45 4.02 -10.53
N SER A 140 5.25 4.01 -11.61
CA SER A 140 6.41 4.89 -11.78
C SER A 140 6.00 6.37 -11.67
N ASP A 141 5.02 6.78 -12.48
CA ASP A 141 4.50 8.15 -12.51
C ASP A 141 3.86 8.55 -11.16
N PHE A 142 3.24 7.60 -10.44
CA PHE A 142 2.74 7.84 -9.10
C PHE A 142 3.86 8.17 -8.10
N PHE A 143 5.01 7.51 -8.21
CA PHE A 143 6.17 7.88 -7.39
C PHE A 143 6.72 9.24 -7.80
N GLU A 144 6.72 9.59 -9.09
CA GLU A 144 7.09 10.92 -9.56
C GLU A 144 6.20 12.01 -8.93
N GLU A 145 4.89 11.83 -8.94
CA GLU A 145 3.93 12.76 -8.32
C GLU A 145 4.14 12.88 -6.80
N CYS A 146 4.48 11.80 -6.12
CA CYS A 146 4.85 11.83 -4.70
C CYS A 146 6.13 12.66 -4.48
N HIS A 147 7.15 12.44 -5.30
CA HIS A 147 8.46 13.10 -5.17
C HIS A 147 8.39 14.60 -5.49
N LYS A 148 7.56 15.02 -6.45
CA LYS A 148 7.25 16.44 -6.72
C LYS A 148 6.73 17.17 -5.48
N LYS A 149 6.06 16.46 -4.57
CA LYS A 149 5.56 16.99 -3.29
C LYS A 149 6.52 16.76 -2.11
N ASN A 150 7.76 16.32 -2.36
CA ASN A 150 8.75 15.96 -1.35
C ASN A 150 8.27 14.86 -0.39
N ILE A 151 7.48 13.90 -0.89
CA ILE A 151 7.03 12.73 -0.15
C ILE A 151 7.91 11.53 -0.54
N THR A 152 8.57 10.91 0.44
CA THR A 152 9.34 9.69 0.17
C THR A 152 8.41 8.50 -0.02
N THR A 153 8.76 7.60 -0.92
CA THR A 153 7.89 6.46 -1.29
C THR A 153 8.49 5.12 -0.87
N PHE A 154 7.62 4.23 -0.40
CA PHE A 154 7.92 2.86 -0.05
C PHE A 154 7.04 1.94 -0.88
N LEU A 155 7.65 0.99 -1.58
CA LEU A 155 6.94 -0.06 -2.30
C LEU A 155 7.15 -1.39 -1.56
N VAL A 156 6.06 -2.13 -1.31
CA VAL A 156 6.11 -3.54 -0.91
C VAL A 156 5.43 -4.34 -2.01
N THR A 157 6.17 -5.25 -2.65
CA THR A 157 5.68 -6.14 -3.71
C THR A 157 5.89 -7.61 -3.35
N ASN A 158 5.08 -8.48 -3.95
CA ASN A 158 5.17 -9.94 -3.88
C ASN A 158 6.01 -10.55 -5.02
N GLU A 159 6.66 -9.72 -5.85
CA GLU A 159 7.70 -10.08 -6.83
C GLU A 159 7.22 -10.80 -8.09
N THR A 160 5.90 -10.93 -8.26
CA THR A 160 5.35 -11.65 -9.42
C THR A 160 5.20 -10.82 -10.70
N ASN A 161 5.66 -9.56 -10.68
CA ASN A 161 5.63 -8.67 -11.85
C ASN A 161 6.99 -7.99 -12.09
N PRO A 162 8.04 -8.74 -12.47
CA PRO A 162 9.37 -8.20 -12.71
C PRO A 162 9.37 -7.09 -13.77
N GLU A 163 8.53 -7.21 -14.81
CA GLU A 163 8.45 -6.23 -15.89
C GLU A 163 8.02 -4.85 -15.41
N ALA A 164 7.17 -4.76 -14.39
CA ALA A 164 6.79 -3.47 -13.83
C ALA A 164 8.00 -2.78 -13.22
N LEU A 165 8.89 -3.50 -12.54
CA LEU A 165 10.11 -2.94 -11.96
C LEU A 165 11.14 -2.57 -13.05
N GLU A 166 11.32 -3.44 -14.06
CA GLU A 166 12.23 -3.19 -15.20
C GLU A 166 11.88 -1.91 -15.97
N LYS A 167 10.58 -1.57 -16.05
CA LYS A 167 10.06 -0.42 -16.79
C LYS A 167 9.93 0.86 -15.94
N MET A 168 10.25 0.84 -14.65
CA MET A 168 10.14 2.04 -13.80
C MET A 168 11.29 3.02 -14.10
N ASP A 169 10.93 4.20 -14.60
CA ASP A 169 11.87 5.33 -14.68
C ASP A 169 12.06 5.99 -13.31
N THR A 170 10.95 6.22 -12.58
CA THR A 170 10.99 6.78 -11.23
C THR A 170 10.85 5.66 -10.20
N LEU A 171 11.95 5.41 -9.48
CA LEU A 171 12.02 4.36 -8.47
C LEU A 171 11.45 4.80 -7.12
N PRO A 172 10.86 3.89 -6.32
CA PRO A 172 10.52 4.21 -4.95
C PRO A 172 11.78 4.52 -4.13
N LYS A 173 11.67 5.38 -3.11
CA LYS A 173 12.81 5.67 -2.24
C LYS A 173 13.32 4.42 -1.51
N GLN A 174 12.43 3.48 -1.23
CA GLN A 174 12.79 2.18 -0.70
C GLN A 174 11.84 1.08 -1.24
N LEU A 175 12.45 0.02 -1.77
CA LEU A 175 11.76 -1.18 -2.25
C LEU A 175 11.84 -2.29 -1.21
N TYR A 176 10.72 -2.96 -0.97
CA TYR A 176 10.60 -4.18 -0.18
C TYR A 176 10.04 -5.29 -1.04
N VAL A 177 10.72 -6.42 -0.95
CA VAL A 177 10.53 -7.65 -1.70
C VAL A 177 10.08 -8.69 -0.67
N SER A 178 8.82 -9.13 -0.76
CA SER A 178 8.20 -10.03 0.22
C SER A 178 8.49 -11.50 -0.10
N LEU A 179 9.71 -11.94 0.18
CA LEU A 179 10.10 -13.33 0.00
C LEU A 179 9.67 -14.18 1.21
N VAL A 180 8.57 -14.89 1.05
CA VAL A 180 7.90 -15.64 2.15
C VAL A 180 8.08 -17.15 2.07
N SER A 181 8.88 -17.65 1.12
CA SER A 181 9.06 -19.09 0.91
C SER A 181 10.48 -19.39 0.43
N PRO A 182 11.14 -20.44 0.95
CA PRO A 182 12.51 -20.78 0.60
C PRO A 182 12.62 -21.59 -0.71
N ASN A 183 11.52 -22.12 -1.22
CA ASN A 183 11.47 -22.91 -2.46
C ASN A 183 10.06 -22.90 -3.07
N GLU A 184 9.96 -23.40 -4.31
CA GLU A 184 8.71 -23.43 -5.09
C GLU A 184 7.59 -24.25 -4.43
N GLU A 185 7.94 -25.36 -3.78
CA GLU A 185 6.96 -26.24 -3.15
C GLU A 185 6.26 -25.53 -1.98
N VAL A 186 7.04 -24.87 -1.12
CA VAL A 186 6.52 -24.08 0.00
C VAL A 186 5.75 -22.86 -0.51
N TYR A 187 6.25 -22.19 -1.55
CA TYR A 187 5.57 -21.06 -2.19
C TYR A 187 4.16 -21.43 -2.67
N LYS A 188 4.02 -22.55 -3.39
CA LYS A 188 2.72 -23.02 -3.88
C LYS A 188 1.73 -23.27 -2.74
N LYS A 189 2.19 -23.79 -1.60
CA LYS A 189 1.36 -24.09 -0.42
C LYS A 189 0.97 -22.83 0.35
N ILE A 190 1.90 -21.90 0.55
CA ILE A 190 1.68 -20.73 1.41
C ILE A 190 1.03 -19.57 0.63
N CYS A 191 1.50 -19.30 -0.59
CA CYS A 191 1.06 -18.14 -1.37
C CYS A 191 -0.16 -18.41 -2.26
N SER A 192 -0.50 -19.68 -2.52
CA SER A 192 -1.60 -20.09 -3.39
C SER A 192 -1.68 -19.23 -4.67
N PRO A 193 -0.66 -19.30 -5.55
CA PRO A 193 -0.54 -18.41 -6.69
C PRO A 193 -1.73 -18.52 -7.65
N LEU A 194 -2.17 -17.39 -8.18
CA LEU A 194 -3.24 -17.29 -9.18
C LEU A 194 -2.73 -17.26 -10.62
N ILE A 195 -1.42 -17.07 -10.80
CA ILE A 195 -0.75 -17.02 -12.10
C ILE A 195 0.11 -18.25 -12.31
N THR A 196 0.30 -18.62 -13.59
CA THR A 196 1.32 -19.59 -13.97
C THR A 196 2.71 -18.97 -13.79
N ASP A 197 3.70 -19.80 -13.45
CA ASP A 197 5.12 -19.42 -13.34
C ASP A 197 5.46 -18.36 -12.27
N GLY A 198 4.61 -18.16 -11.26
CA GLY A 198 4.86 -17.16 -10.21
C GLY A 198 6.23 -17.31 -9.53
N TRP A 199 6.69 -18.55 -9.28
CA TRP A 199 8.01 -18.80 -8.71
C TRP A 199 9.16 -18.40 -9.64
N LYS A 200 9.02 -18.63 -10.95
CA LYS A 200 10.01 -18.20 -11.95
C LYS A 200 10.08 -16.67 -12.00
N LYS A 201 8.94 -15.99 -11.92
CA LYS A 201 8.87 -14.52 -11.89
C LYS A 201 9.51 -13.93 -10.63
N ILE A 202 9.28 -14.56 -9.48
CA ILE A 202 9.95 -14.23 -8.20
C ILE A 202 11.47 -14.26 -8.39
N ASN A 203 12.03 -15.37 -8.90
CA ASN A 203 13.48 -15.47 -9.11
C ASN A 203 13.99 -14.41 -10.09
N LYS A 204 13.27 -14.14 -11.19
CA LYS A 204 13.62 -13.07 -12.13
C LYS A 204 13.63 -11.68 -11.46
N THR A 205 12.74 -11.42 -10.52
CA THR A 205 12.71 -10.14 -9.76
C THR A 205 13.91 -9.99 -8.82
N LEU A 206 14.50 -11.11 -8.37
CA LEU A 206 15.65 -11.11 -7.46
C LEU A 206 17.00 -10.98 -8.18
N GLU A 207 17.04 -11.28 -9.48
CA GLU A 207 18.21 -11.14 -10.38
C GLU A 207 18.39 -9.68 -10.84
#